data_AF-A0A164B3X2-F1
#
_entry.id   AF-A0A164B3X2-F1
#
_cell.length_a   1.000
_cell.length_b   1.000
_cell.length_c   1.000
_cell.angle_alpha   90.00
_cell.angle_beta   90.00
_cell.angle_gamma   90.00
#
_symmetry.space_group_name_H-M   'P 1'
#
loop_
_entity.id
_entity.type
_entity.pdbx_description
1 polymer ?
#
loop_
_entity_poly.entity_id
_entity_poly.type
_entity_poly.pdbx_seq_one_letter_code
_entity_poly.pdbx_strand_id
1 'polypeptide(L)' 'MFPAINALAYTAFLAFVVVQAVRLMRLSFKSKDRTGLKTTHPELFDQNGSVTKEKLLVVRFDRPKPVLPSEL' A
#
# COMPACT_ATOMS: atom_id res chain seq x y z
N MET A 1 15.74 -41.33 -23.42
CA MET A 1 16.36 -40.49 -22.37
C MET A 1 16.18 -38.99 -22.63
N PHE A 2 16.28 -38.50 -23.87
CA PHE A 2 16.16 -37.07 -24.22
C PHE A 2 14.88 -36.31 -23.78
N PRO A 3 13.64 -36.85 -23.86
CA PRO A 3 12.45 -36.06 -23.53
C PRO A 3 12.30 -35.77 -22.04
N ALA A 4 12.77 -36.68 -21.17
CA ALA A 4 12.74 -36.47 -19.72
C ALA A 4 13.72 -35.37 -19.27
N ILE A 5 14.88 -35.29 -19.93
CA ILE A 5 15.89 -34.25 -19.67
C ILE A 5 15.36 -32.88 -20.11
N ASN A 6 14.71 -32.81 -21.27
CA ASN A 6 14.10 -31.57 -21.75
C ASN A 6 12.96 -31.11 -20.82
N ALA A 7 12.10 -32.03 -20.39
CA ALA A 7 11.03 -31.72 -19.43
C ALA A 7 11.60 -31.17 -18.11
N LEU A 8 12.67 -31.79 -17.59
CA LEU A 8 13.34 -31.32 -16.38
C LEU A 8 14.00 -29.94 -16.57
N ALA A 9 14.58 -29.68 -17.73
CA ALA A 9 15.18 -28.39 -18.06
C ALA A 9 14.12 -27.27 -18.12
N TYR A 10 12.98 -27.52 -18.77
CA TYR A 10 11.90 -26.54 -18.86
C TYR A 10 11.25 -26.26 -17.49
N THR A 11 11.04 -27.29 -16.66
CA THR A 11 10.49 -27.09 -15.31
C THR A 11 11.45 -26.33 -14.40
N ALA A 12 12.75 -26.64 -14.46
CA ALA A 12 13.77 -25.91 -13.71
C ALA A 12 13.87 -24.45 -14.16
N PHE A 13 13.87 -24.19 -15.47
CA PHE A 13 13.89 -22.84 -16.02
C PHE A 13 12.64 -22.03 -15.60
N LEU A 14 11.46 -22.64 -15.70
CA LEU A 14 10.20 -22.00 -15.29
C LEU A 14 10.19 -21.68 -13.79
N ALA A 15 10.61 -22.63 -12.95
CA ALA A 15 10.72 -22.40 -11.51
C ALA A 15 11.71 -21.27 -11.19
N PHE A 16 12.85 -21.21 -11.88
CA PHE A 16 13.82 -20.14 -11.73
C PHE A 16 13.21 -18.77 -12.08
N VAL A 17 12.54 -18.65 -13.23
CA VAL A 17 11.88 -17.40 -13.64
C VAL A 17 10.82 -16.95 -12.62
N VAL A 18 10.00 -17.88 -12.13
CA VAL A 18 8.97 -17.58 -11.11
C VAL A 18 9.63 -17.07 -9.82
N VAL A 19 10.69 -17.74 -9.33
CA VAL A 19 11.41 -17.31 -8.13
C VAL A 19 12.02 -15.92 -8.33
N GLN A 20 12.62 -15.63 -9.49
CA GLN A 20 13.18 -14.32 -9.78
C GLN A 20 12.11 -13.23 -9.86
N ALA A 21 10.98 -13.49 -10.52
CA ALA A 21 9.87 -12.55 -10.58
C ALA A 21 9.33 -12.20 -9.20
N VAL A 22 9.14 -13.20 -8.32
CA VAL A 22 8.71 -12.98 -6.94
C VAL A 22 9.74 -12.16 -6.15
N ARG A 23 11.04 -12.43 -6.31
CA ARG A 23 12.10 -11.64 -5.65
C ARG A 23 12.08 -10.18 -6.10
N LEU A 24 11.92 -9.92 -7.39
CA LEU A 24 11.85 -8.56 -7.94
C LEU A 24 10.60 -7.81 -7.46
N MET A 25 9.43 -8.47 -7.43
CA MET A 25 8.21 -7.86 -6.90
C MET A 25 8.35 -7.48 -5.43
N ARG A 26 8.94 -8.36 -4.60
CA ARG A 26 9.20 -8.07 -3.17
C ARG A 26 10.11 -6.86 -2.96
N LEU A 27 11.07 -6.62 -3.86
CA LEU A 27 11.92 -5.43 -3.81
C LEU A 27 11.16 -4.16 -4.23
N SER A 28 10.22 -4.27 -5.16
CA SER A 28 9.43 -3.14 -5.67
C SER A 28 8.40 -2.61 -4.66
N PHE A 29 7.82 -3.47 -3.81
CA PHE A 29 6.94 -3.04 -2.71
C PHE A 29 7.65 -2.21 -1.65
N LYS A 30 8.99 -2.16 -1.64
CA LYS A 30 9.75 -1.17 -0.89
C LYS A 30 9.80 0.15 -1.67
N SER A 31 8.62 0.65 -2.04
CA SER A 31 8.41 2.04 -2.42
C SER A 31 8.77 2.89 -1.20
N LYS A 32 10.07 3.15 -1.05
CA LYS A 32 10.63 4.08 -0.10
C LYS A 32 9.99 5.40 -0.43
N ASP A 33 9.14 5.86 0.48
CA ASP A 33 8.56 7.19 0.48
C ASP A 33 9.60 8.18 -0.07
N ARG A 34 9.28 8.85 -1.19
CA ARG A 34 10.30 9.57 -2.01
C ARG A 34 10.95 10.71 -1.23
N THR A 35 10.32 11.16 -0.17
CA THR A 35 10.87 12.11 0.79
C THR A 35 11.23 11.45 2.12
N GLY A 36 10.57 10.34 2.50
CA GLY A 36 10.68 9.77 3.85
C GLY A 36 10.25 10.74 4.95
N LEU A 37 9.76 11.91 4.58
CA LEU A 37 9.29 12.94 5.49
C LEU A 37 7.80 12.68 5.70
N LYS A 38 7.50 12.15 6.89
CA LYS A 38 6.16 12.23 7.44
C LYS A 38 5.86 13.72 7.65
N THR A 39 5.27 14.37 6.65
CA THR A 39 4.82 15.75 6.74
C THR A 39 3.57 15.78 7.61
N THR A 40 3.78 15.69 8.92
CA THR A 40 2.75 16.07 9.86
C THR A 40 2.60 17.58 9.72
N HIS A 41 1.39 18.00 9.44
CA HIS A 41 1.04 19.40 9.30
C HIS A 41 1.43 20.20 10.56
N PRO A 42 2.04 21.41 10.43
CA PRO A 42 2.53 22.18 11.57
C PRO A 42 1.42 22.56 12.56
N GLU A 43 0.17 22.71 12.11
CA GLU A 43 -0.99 22.96 12.96
C GLU A 43 -1.36 21.81 13.90
N LEU A 44 -0.74 20.62 13.74
CA LEU A 44 -0.93 19.46 14.62
C LEU A 44 0.09 19.41 15.76
N PHE A 45 1.00 20.38 15.86
CA PHE A 45 1.99 20.47 16.92
C PHE A 45 1.70 21.62 17.89
N ASP A 46 1.96 21.40 19.18
CA ASP A 46 1.93 22.45 20.19
C ASP A 46 3.17 23.37 20.08
N GLN A 47 3.20 24.43 20.90
CA GLN A 47 4.32 25.40 20.95
C GLN A 47 5.67 24.76 21.29
N ASN A 48 5.67 23.52 21.79
CA ASN A 48 6.81 22.75 22.22
C ASN A 48 7.19 21.66 21.20
N GLY A 49 6.53 21.63 20.02
CA GLY A 49 6.82 20.68 18.93
C GLY A 49 6.30 19.25 19.20
N SER A 50 5.43 19.06 20.19
CA SER A 50 4.77 17.79 20.47
C SER A 50 3.41 17.72 19.80
N VAL A 51 2.90 16.51 19.51
CA VAL A 51 1.56 16.35 18.91
C VAL A 51 0.52 16.99 19.83
N THR A 52 -0.21 17.96 19.29
CA THR A 52 -1.18 18.74 20.05
C THR A 52 -2.23 17.82 20.68
N LYS A 53 -2.45 17.99 21.98
CA LYS A 53 -3.52 17.31 22.74
C LYS A 53 -4.81 18.12 22.75
N GLU A 54 -4.80 19.27 22.09
CA GLU A 54 -5.95 20.17 22.01
C GLU A 54 -7.06 19.55 21.16
N LYS A 55 -8.31 19.92 21.47
CA LYS A 55 -9.49 19.43 20.75
C LYS A 55 -9.52 20.06 19.36
N LEU A 56 -8.97 19.36 18.37
CA LEU A 56 -9.02 19.76 16.96
C LEU A 56 -10.48 19.91 16.52
N LEU A 57 -10.80 21.04 15.90
CA LEU A 57 -12.10 21.28 15.29
C LEU A 57 -12.20 20.44 14.01
N VAL A 58 -12.97 19.36 14.06
CA VAL A 58 -13.24 18.51 12.90
C VAL A 58 -14.62 18.83 12.37
N VAL A 59 -14.70 19.39 11.16
CA VAL A 59 -15.97 19.57 10.45
C VAL A 59 -16.34 18.23 9.82
N ARG A 60 -17.39 17.58 10.35
CA ARG A 60 -18.00 16.43 9.71
C ARG A 60 -19.08 16.93 8.77
N PHE A 61 -18.91 16.70 7.48
CA PHE A 61 -19.98 16.89 6.53
C PHE A 61 -20.88 15.66 6.60
N ASP A 62 -22.04 15.82 7.23
CA ASP A 62 -23.09 14.79 7.17
C ASP A 62 -23.52 14.67 5.71
N ARG A 63 -23.25 13.52 5.09
CA ARG A 63 -23.78 13.25 3.76
C ARG A 63 -25.31 13.20 3.88
N PRO A 64 -26.07 13.82 2.96
CA PRO A 64 -27.51 13.65 2.95
C PRO A 64 -27.82 12.16 2.88
N LYS A 65 -28.69 11.69 3.78
CA LYS A 65 -29.16 10.31 3.82
C LYS A 65 -29.69 9.97 2.42
N PRO A 66 -29.15 8.94 1.73
CA PRO A 66 -29.68 8.57 0.42
C PRO A 66 -31.15 8.20 0.62
N VAL A 67 -32.04 8.97 0.00
CA VAL A 67 -33.48 8.67 0.00
C VAL A 67 -33.64 7.38 -0.78
N LEU A 68 -34.00 6.30 -0.08
CA LEU A 68 -34.26 5.01 -0.73
C LEU A 68 -35.55 5.13 -1.55
N PRO A 69 -35.64 4.48 -2.73
CA PRO A 69 -36.81 4.54 -3.62
C PRO A 69 -38.13 4.04 -3.03
N SER A 70 -38.10 3.46 -1.83
CA SER A 70 -39.26 2.90 -1.13
C SER A 70 -40.08 3.93 -0.33
N GLU A 71 -39.68 5.21 -0.33
CA GLU A 71 -40.38 6.32 0.32
C GLU A 71 -41.02 7.31 -0.70
N LEU A 72 -41.18 6.88 -1.96
CA LEU A 72 -41.87 7.60 -3.04
C LEU A 72 -43.20 6.92 -3.39
#